data_AF-A0A6M3J8N4-F1
#
_entry.id   AF-A0A6M3J8N4-F1
#
_cell.length_a   1.000
_cell.length_b   1.000
_cell.length_c   1.000
_cell.angle_alpha   90.00
_cell.angle_beta   90.00
_cell.angle_gamma   90.00
#
_symmetry.space_group_name_H-M   'P 1'
#
loop_
_entity.id
_entity.type
_entity.pdbx_description
1 polymer ?
#
loop_
_entity_poly.entity_id
_entity_poly.type
_entity_poly.pdbx_seq_one_letter_code
_entity_poly.pdbx_strand_id
1 'polypeptide(L)'
;MAIYATLSNHFKKQVMDGLVDFGSHVFKMILMKSAFSFDRDTHATYLDVSGEEIPQGNGYTSKGNTLESGELTEDDTNDRGRMTWVGTTFTASGDTMGPIGSAIIFDETATDDTVIGCIDFDTAYSITANSSLHIDSISVNLV
;
A
#
# COMPACT_ATOMS: atom_id res chain seq x y z
N MET A 1 -16.33 -4.73 8.59
CA MET A 1 -15.20 -3.79 8.64
C MET A 1 -14.92 -3.40 7.19
N ALA A 2 -15.23 -2.17 6.81
CA ALA A 2 -15.05 -1.72 5.44
C ALA A 2 -13.62 -1.20 5.33
N ILE A 3 -12.78 -1.92 4.60
CA ILE A 3 -11.46 -1.44 4.22
C ILE A 3 -11.66 -0.64 2.94
N TYR A 4 -11.37 0.66 2.97
CA TYR A 4 -11.52 1.51 1.78
C TYR A 4 -10.19 1.59 1.04
N ALA A 5 -10.15 1.00 -0.15
CA ALA A 5 -9.02 1.15 -1.06
C ALA A 5 -9.30 2.32 -2.02
N THR A 6 -8.50 3.38 -1.93
CA THR A 6 -8.55 4.52 -2.86
C THR A 6 -7.32 4.49 -3.76
N LEU A 7 -7.52 4.49 -5.07
CA LEU A 7 -6.43 4.52 -6.05
C LEU A 7 -5.99 5.96 -6.35
N SER A 8 -4.70 6.16 -6.59
CA SER A 8 -4.15 7.43 -7.05
C SER A 8 -4.53 7.69 -8.51
N ASN A 9 -4.86 8.94 -8.84
CA ASN A 9 -5.11 9.33 -10.24
C ASN A 9 -3.81 9.29 -11.07
N HIS A 10 -2.67 9.55 -10.44
CA HIS A 10 -1.36 9.46 -11.10
C HIS A 10 -1.01 8.03 -11.49
N PHE A 11 -1.32 7.05 -10.64
CA PHE A 11 -1.15 5.63 -10.97
C PHE A 11 -1.95 5.22 -12.21
N LYS A 12 -3.21 5.66 -12.33
CA LYS A 12 -4.01 5.36 -13.53
C LYS A 12 -3.36 5.89 -14.80
N LYS A 13 -2.80 7.09 -14.74
CA LYS A 13 -2.04 7.69 -15.85
C LYS A 13 -0.78 6.87 -16.14
N GLN A 14 0.00 6.52 -15.12
CA GLN A 14 1.24 5.76 -15.28
C GLN A 14 1.03 4.37 -15.90
N VAL A 15 -0.06 3.69 -15.56
CA VAL A 15 -0.44 2.43 -16.18
C VAL A 15 -0.76 2.64 -17.67
N MET A 16 -1.46 3.72 -18.03
CA MET A 16 -1.75 4.05 -19.43
C MET A 16 -0.49 4.46 -20.22
N ASP A 17 0.47 5.11 -19.57
CA ASP A 17 1.77 5.45 -20.17
C ASP A 17 2.71 4.22 -20.28
N GLY A 18 2.33 3.07 -19.72
CA GLY A 18 3.13 1.85 -19.71
C GLY A 18 4.35 1.91 -18.80
N LEU A 19 4.34 2.82 -17.82
CA LEU A 19 5.45 3.04 -16.88
C LEU A 19 5.35 2.17 -15.63
N VAL A 20 4.18 1.59 -15.35
CA VAL A 20 3.97 0.62 -14.28
C VAL A 20 3.74 -0.75 -14.90
N ASP A 21 4.62 -1.70 -14.60
CA ASP A 21 4.55 -3.08 -15.07
C ASP A 21 4.34 -4.06 -13.92
N PHE A 22 3.14 -4.63 -13.81
CA PHE A 22 2.79 -5.59 -12.76
C PHE A 22 3.56 -6.92 -12.83
N GLY A 23 4.18 -7.24 -13.98
CA GLY A 23 4.93 -8.49 -14.18
C GLY A 23 6.41 -8.40 -13.80
N SER A 24 7.02 -7.21 -13.88
CA SER A 24 8.46 -7.04 -13.63
C SER A 24 8.78 -6.11 -12.46
N HIS A 25 7.86 -5.22 -12.08
CA HIS A 25 8.12 -4.24 -11.03
C HIS A 25 7.91 -4.81 -9.63
N VAL A 26 8.58 -4.17 -8.68
CA VAL A 26 8.51 -4.48 -7.25
C VAL A 26 7.57 -3.51 -6.55
N PHE A 27 6.53 -4.06 -5.95
CA PHE A 27 5.57 -3.29 -5.16
C PHE A 27 5.88 -3.41 -3.68
N LYS A 28 5.73 -2.30 -2.96
CA LYS A 28 5.93 -2.23 -1.51
C LYS A 28 4.71 -1.65 -0.81
N MET A 29 4.52 -2.08 0.42
CA MET A 29 3.49 -1.57 1.32
C MET A 29 4.14 -0.88 2.51
N ILE A 30 3.73 0.36 2.75
CA ILE A 30 4.12 1.16 3.91
C ILE A 30 2.94 1.39 4.84
N LEU A 31 3.23 1.56 6.13
CA LEU A 31 2.24 1.89 7.14
C LEU A 31 2.27 3.39 7.44
N MET A 32 1.09 3.99 7.51
CA MET A 32 0.91 5.42 7.70
C MET A 32 0.37 5.73 9.09
N LYS A 33 0.75 6.89 9.63
CA LYS A 33 0.23 7.38 10.91
C LYS A 33 -1.29 7.54 10.86
N SER A 34 -1.95 7.39 12.00
CA SER A 34 -3.41 7.54 12.13
C SER A 34 -4.02 8.88 11.67
N ALA A 35 -3.23 9.97 11.64
CA ALA A 35 -3.70 11.27 11.17
C ALA A 35 -3.59 11.45 9.64
N PHE A 36 -2.97 10.51 8.95
CA PHE A 36 -2.78 10.60 7.50
C PHE A 36 -4.10 10.36 6.77
N SER A 37 -4.47 11.33 5.93
CA SER A 37 -5.60 11.23 5.00
C SER A 37 -5.05 11.19 3.58
N PHE A 38 -5.34 10.12 2.86
CA PHE A 38 -4.88 9.99 1.48
C PHE A 38 -5.65 10.92 0.54
N ASP A 39 -4.93 11.77 -0.18
CA ASP A 39 -5.44 12.56 -1.28
C ASP A 39 -5.00 11.94 -2.62
N ARG A 40 -5.98 11.55 -3.43
CA ARG A 40 -5.81 10.88 -4.73
C ARG A 40 -5.17 11.77 -5.80
N ASP A 41 -5.20 13.09 -5.60
CA ASP A 41 -4.73 14.07 -6.58
C ASP A 41 -3.31 14.57 -6.27
N THR A 42 -2.92 14.59 -4.99
CA THR A 42 -1.63 15.15 -4.55
C THR A 42 -0.62 14.10 -4.09
N HIS A 43 -1.05 12.93 -3.61
CA HIS A 43 -0.15 11.86 -3.20
C HIS A 43 0.17 10.93 -4.38
N ALA A 44 1.02 11.43 -5.28
CA ALA A 44 1.39 10.75 -6.52
C ALA A 44 2.62 9.83 -6.34
N THR A 45 3.56 10.21 -5.48
CA THR A 45 4.86 9.55 -5.33
C THR A 45 5.17 9.20 -3.88
N TYR A 46 6.10 8.26 -3.64
CA TYR A 46 6.55 7.93 -2.28
C TYR A 46 7.07 9.17 -1.53
N LEU A 47 7.71 10.12 -2.23
CA LEU A 47 8.21 11.34 -1.60
C LEU A 47 7.09 12.16 -0.95
N ASP A 48 5.92 12.23 -1.60
CA ASP A 48 4.76 12.99 -1.10
C ASP A 48 4.21 12.42 0.22
N VAL A 49 4.37 11.11 0.43
CA VAL A 49 3.80 10.39 1.58
C VAL A 49 4.84 9.99 2.63
N SER A 50 6.12 9.97 2.29
CA SER A 50 7.22 9.50 3.15
C SER A 50 7.30 10.20 4.52
N GLY A 51 6.88 11.46 4.62
CA GLY A 51 6.84 12.21 5.89
C GLY A 51 5.79 11.70 6.89
N GLU A 52 4.76 11.01 6.42
CA GLU A 52 3.66 10.48 7.23
C GLU A 52 3.71 8.96 7.43
N GLU A 53 4.78 8.32 6.94
CA GLU A 53 5.11 6.93 7.28
C GLU A 53 5.36 6.79 8.78
N ILE A 54 5.03 5.62 9.33
CA ILE A 54 5.39 5.26 10.71
C ILE A 54 6.93 5.30 10.86
N PRO A 55 7.45 5.89 11.95
CA PRO A 55 8.90 5.97 12.15
C PRO A 55 9.52 4.57 12.23
N GLN A 56 10.73 4.46 11.67
CA GLN A 56 11.52 3.24 11.80
C GLN A 56 11.74 2.88 13.27
N GLY A 57 11.55 1.61 13.60
CA GLY A 57 11.67 1.12 14.97
C GLY A 57 10.56 0.14 15.30
N ASN A 58 10.64 -0.45 16.49
CA ASN A 58 9.63 -1.36 17.00
C ASN A 58 9.27 -2.53 16.05
N GLY A 59 10.23 -3.00 15.24
CA GLY A 59 10.02 -4.03 14.21
C GLY A 59 9.63 -3.52 12.82
N TYR A 60 9.37 -2.22 12.66
CA TYR A 60 9.09 -1.58 11.37
C TYR A 60 10.38 -1.09 10.68
N THR A 61 10.51 -1.36 9.38
CA THR A 61 11.57 -0.86 8.50
C THR A 61 11.03 0.20 7.55
N SER A 62 11.81 1.28 7.32
CA SER A 62 11.45 2.29 6.31
C SER A 62 11.25 1.67 4.94
N LYS A 63 10.34 2.26 4.15
CA LYS A 63 9.81 1.68 2.90
C LYS A 63 9.06 0.36 3.09
N GLY A 64 8.73 0.00 4.34
CA GLY A 64 7.86 -1.12 4.70
C GLY A 64 8.29 -2.46 4.08
N ASN A 65 7.30 -3.29 3.75
CA ASN A 65 7.51 -4.64 3.24
C ASN A 65 7.30 -4.72 1.73
N THR A 66 8.10 -5.53 1.05
CA THR A 66 7.84 -5.94 -0.33
C THR A 66 6.60 -6.82 -0.38
N LEU A 67 5.69 -6.53 -1.31
CA LEU A 67 4.53 -7.37 -1.60
C LEU A 67 4.94 -8.45 -2.59
N GLU A 68 4.73 -9.71 -2.21
CA GLU A 68 4.92 -10.83 -3.12
C GLU A 68 3.85 -10.79 -4.21
N SER A 69 4.31 -10.95 -5.45
CA SER A 69 3.47 -10.96 -6.64
C SER A 69 2.36 -11.99 -6.48
N GLY A 70 1.11 -11.55 -6.64
CA GLY A 70 -0.01 -12.47 -6.83
C GLY A 70 -0.28 -12.65 -8.32
N GLU A 71 -1.54 -12.54 -8.71
CA GLU A 71 -1.97 -12.74 -10.09
C GLU A 71 -2.57 -11.45 -10.70
N LEU A 72 -2.18 -11.18 -11.95
CA LEU A 72 -2.85 -10.24 -12.84
C LEU A 72 -3.90 -11.00 -13.66
N THR A 73 -5.16 -10.65 -13.50
CA THR A 73 -6.32 -11.33 -14.08
C THR A 73 -7.25 -10.34 -14.76
N GLU A 74 -8.01 -10.82 -15.74
CA GLU A 74 -9.13 -10.11 -16.35
C GLU A 74 -10.43 -10.54 -15.66
N ASP A 75 -11.27 -9.58 -15.29
CA ASP A 75 -12.60 -9.82 -14.73
C ASP A 75 -13.66 -9.42 -15.77
N ASP A 76 -14.00 -10.39 -16.62
CA ASP A 76 -14.99 -10.26 -17.70
C ASP A 76 -16.41 -9.95 -17.20
N THR A 77 -16.70 -10.18 -15.91
CA THR A 77 -18.04 -9.93 -15.35
C THR A 77 -18.23 -8.47 -14.97
N ASN A 78 -17.16 -7.80 -14.57
CA ASN A 78 -17.17 -6.40 -14.13
C ASN A 78 -16.36 -5.48 -15.04
N ASP A 79 -15.95 -5.96 -16.22
CA ASP A 79 -15.20 -5.24 -17.26
C ASP A 79 -13.95 -4.53 -16.73
N ARG A 80 -13.08 -5.26 -15.99
CA ARG A 80 -11.92 -4.65 -15.30
C ARG A 80 -10.69 -5.54 -15.24
N GLY A 81 -9.52 -4.90 -15.21
CA GLY A 81 -8.26 -5.56 -14.88
C GLY A 81 -8.08 -5.67 -13.36
N ARG A 82 -7.66 -6.83 -12.86
CA ARG A 82 -7.47 -7.08 -11.43
C ARG A 82 -6.08 -7.61 -11.14
N MET A 83 -5.33 -6.87 -10.33
CA MET A 83 -4.06 -7.32 -9.75
C MET A 83 -4.27 -7.74 -8.31
N THR A 84 -3.68 -8.87 -7.91
CA THR A 84 -3.69 -9.37 -6.54
C THR A 84 -2.28 -9.55 -6.01
N TRP A 85 -2.13 -9.52 -4.68
CA TRP A 85 -0.89 -9.88 -3.98
C TRP A 85 -1.19 -10.86 -2.85
N VAL A 86 -0.21 -11.68 -2.49
CA VAL A 86 -0.35 -12.75 -1.48
C VAL A 86 -0.73 -12.20 -0.10
N GLY A 87 -0.25 -11.00 0.23
CA GLY A 87 -0.42 -10.37 1.53
C GLY A 87 0.92 -10.01 2.15
N THR A 88 0.89 -9.26 3.24
CA THR A 88 2.11 -8.96 4.02
C THR A 88 1.80 -8.90 5.50
N THR A 89 2.82 -9.15 6.32
CA THR A 89 2.70 -9.17 7.78
C THR A 89 3.69 -8.20 8.40
N PHE A 90 3.20 -7.31 9.26
CA PHE A 90 4.01 -6.42 10.07
C PHE A 90 4.01 -6.91 11.52
N THR A 91 5.19 -7.22 12.05
CA THR A 91 5.34 -7.73 13.42
C THR A 91 6.03 -6.69 14.29
N ALA A 92 5.37 -6.30 15.38
CA ALA A 92 5.97 -5.37 16.34
C ALA A 92 6.98 -6.11 17.22
N SER A 93 8.17 -5.52 17.39
CA SER A 93 9.27 -6.07 18.19
C SER A 93 9.86 -5.01 19.09
N GLY A 94 10.10 -5.31 20.36
CA GLY A 94 10.63 -4.37 21.34
C GLY A 94 9.57 -3.52 22.04
N ASP A 95 8.74 -2.79 21.28
CA ASP A 95 7.64 -1.96 21.80
C ASP A 95 6.45 -1.92 20.81
N THR A 96 5.43 -1.12 21.12
CA THR A 96 4.22 -0.95 20.31
C THR A 96 4.50 -0.17 19.03
N MET A 97 4.01 -0.68 17.90
CA MET A 97 4.04 -0.01 16.60
C MET A 97 2.69 0.68 16.35
N GLY A 98 2.69 2.00 16.19
CA GLY A 98 1.48 2.79 15.87
C GLY A 98 1.36 4.09 16.66
N PRO A 99 0.20 4.77 16.59
CA PRO A 99 -1.05 4.34 15.94
C PRO A 99 -1.01 4.44 14.40
N ILE A 100 -1.44 3.37 13.73
CA ILE A 100 -1.50 3.21 12.27
C ILE A 100 -2.95 3.44 11.81
N GLY A 101 -3.17 4.31 10.83
CA GLY A 101 -4.52 4.55 10.28
C GLY A 101 -4.75 3.91 8.91
N SER A 102 -3.69 3.75 8.15
CA SER A 102 -3.79 3.30 6.77
C SER A 102 -2.48 2.68 6.29
N ALA A 103 -2.55 2.00 5.15
CA ALA A 103 -1.40 1.47 4.44
C ALA A 103 -1.39 1.96 2.99
N ILE A 104 -0.21 2.27 2.45
CA ILE A 104 -0.07 2.69 1.07
C ILE A 104 0.71 1.62 0.31
N ILE A 105 0.27 1.36 -0.93
CA ILE A 105 1.02 0.55 -1.89
C ILE A 105 1.65 1.49 -2.90
N PHE A 106 2.94 1.31 -3.15
CA PHE A 106 3.66 2.02 -4.19
C PHE A 106 4.57 1.07 -4.97
N ASP A 107 4.89 1.46 -6.19
CA ASP A 107 5.84 0.79 -7.06
C ASP A 107 7.23 1.38 -6.82
N GLU A 108 8.17 0.60 -6.27
CA GLU A 108 9.55 1.05 -6.01
C GLU A 108 10.43 1.01 -7.26
N THR A 109 10.01 0.31 -8.31
CA THR A 109 10.78 0.17 -9.55
C THR A 109 10.47 1.28 -10.54
N ALA A 110 9.27 1.85 -10.46
CA ALA A 110 8.90 3.06 -11.19
C ALA A 110 9.86 4.21 -10.85
N THR A 111 10.25 4.99 -11.87
CA THR A 111 11.24 6.07 -11.73
C THR A 111 10.86 7.13 -10.69
N ASP A 112 9.58 7.29 -10.41
CA ASP A 112 9.04 8.24 -9.44
C ASP A 112 8.44 7.60 -8.18
N ASP A 113 8.76 6.32 -7.91
CA ASP A 113 8.20 5.57 -6.78
C ASP A 113 6.65 5.71 -6.71
N THR A 114 5.94 5.43 -7.83
CA THR A 114 4.53 5.78 -8.01
C THR A 114 3.62 5.12 -6.97
N VAL A 115 2.79 5.95 -6.33
CA VAL A 115 1.78 5.48 -5.38
C VAL A 115 0.57 4.91 -6.12
N ILE A 116 0.28 3.64 -5.87
CA ILE A 116 -0.85 2.92 -6.47
C ILE A 116 -2.15 3.32 -5.78
N GLY A 117 -2.13 3.31 -4.44
CA GLY A 117 -3.31 3.62 -3.65
C GLY A 117 -3.11 3.43 -2.16
N CYS A 118 -4.12 3.85 -1.43
CA CYS A 118 -4.19 3.79 0.02
C CYS A 118 -5.32 2.87 0.46
N ILE A 119 -5.01 2.02 1.44
CA ILE A 119 -5.91 1.15 2.17
C ILE A 119 -6.17 1.83 3.51
N ASP A 120 -7.34 2.44 3.67
CA ASP A 120 -7.77 3.04 4.93
C ASP A 120 -8.45 2.00 5.82
N PHE A 121 -8.03 1.94 7.07
CA PHE A 121 -8.55 0.99 8.06
C PHE A 121 -9.80 1.52 8.78
N ASP A 122 -10.23 2.77 8.54
CA ASP A 122 -11.37 3.48 9.17
C ASP A 122 -11.18 3.74 10.69
N THR A 123 -10.30 2.97 11.32
CA THR A 123 -9.93 3.07 12.73
C THR A 123 -8.44 2.90 12.90
N ALA A 124 -7.85 3.64 13.84
CA ALA A 124 -6.44 3.52 14.16
C ALA A 124 -6.15 2.21 14.91
N TYR A 125 -5.10 1.51 14.49
CA TYR A 125 -4.62 0.29 15.12
C TYR A 125 -3.21 0.49 15.69
N SER A 126 -2.96 -0.12 16.85
CA SER A 126 -1.62 -0.20 17.44
C SER A 126 -1.26 -1.67 17.63
N ILE A 127 -0.11 -2.07 17.11
CA ILE A 127 0.40 -3.44 17.21
C ILE A 127 1.27 -3.51 18.45
N THR A 128 0.79 -4.16 19.50
CA THR A 128 1.57 -4.39 20.73
C THR A 128 2.76 -5.29 20.45
N ALA A 129 3.83 -5.16 21.25
CA ALA A 129 5.04 -5.98 21.11
C ALA A 129 4.70 -7.48 21.02
N ASN A 130 5.37 -8.18 20.10
CA ASN A 130 5.16 -9.60 19.77
C ASN A 130 3.79 -9.95 19.17
N SER A 131 3.03 -8.94 18.73
CA SER A 131 1.83 -9.13 17.93
C SER A 131 2.10 -8.78 16.47
N SER A 132 1.26 -9.30 15.58
CA SER A 132 1.39 -9.11 14.14
C SER A 132 0.10 -8.55 13.56
N LEU A 133 0.24 -7.62 12.62
CA LEU A 133 -0.82 -7.17 11.73
C LEU A 133 -0.66 -7.92 10.40
N HIS A 134 -1.69 -8.67 10.03
CA HIS A 134 -1.78 -9.34 8.74
C HIS A 134 -2.65 -8.50 7.81
N ILE A 135 -2.12 -8.19 6.63
CA ILE A 135 -2.86 -7.53 5.55
C ILE A 135 -2.91 -8.52 4.40
N ASP A 136 -4.06 -9.20 4.29
CA ASP A 136 -4.30 -10.26 3.32
C ASP A 136 -5.29 -9.82 2.24
N SER A 137 -5.43 -10.63 1.19
CA SER A 137 -6.39 -10.41 0.09
C SER A 137 -6.25 -9.04 -0.58
N ILE A 138 -5.02 -8.54 -0.68
CA ILE A 138 -4.71 -7.27 -1.31
C ILE A 138 -5.04 -7.39 -2.80
N SER A 139 -5.91 -6.51 -3.29
CA SER A 139 -6.21 -6.44 -4.71
C SER A 139 -6.50 -5.02 -5.17
N VAL A 140 -6.09 -4.72 -6.39
CA VAL A 140 -6.33 -3.46 -7.08
C VAL A 140 -7.13 -3.76 -8.35
N ASN A 141 -8.25 -3.06 -8.48
CA ASN A 141 -9.13 -3.16 -9.64
C ASN A 141 -8.99 -1.89 -10.47
N LEU A 142 -8.54 -2.03 -11.72
CA LEU A 142 -8.46 -0.93 -12.66
C LEU A 142 -9.77 -0.88 -13.47
N VAL A 143 -10.55 0.16 -13.21
CA VAL A 143 -11.76 0.57 -13.92
C VAL A 143 -11.60 1.97 -14.49
#